data_AF-A0A022WF99-F1
#
_entry.id   AF-A0A022WF99-F1
#
_cell.length_a   1.000
_cell.length_b   1.000
_cell.length_c   1.000
_cell.angle_alpha   90.00
_cell.angle_beta   90.00
_cell.angle_gamma   90.00
#
_symmetry.space_group_name_H-M   'P 1'
#
loop_
_entity.id
_entity.type
_entity.pdbx_description
1 polymer ?
#
loop_
_entity_poly.entity_id
_entity_poly.type
_entity_poly.pdbx_seq_one_letter_code
_entity_poly.pdbx_strand_id
1 'polypeptide(L)'
;MPHNIMERGPNKWTRIFSELWGAVIPEEQRHSFAIGGWFYVEAIPGKLAVISLNTMYFYRANSAVDGCNSKYEPGFEHMEWLRTHLQLLRDRGMKAILIGHVPPAQNKKKKNWSGSCWQKYAIWMKQYRDVVVGSFYGHMNLDHFILQDFDDIKYIIGDESEYDTSHEKSGKDVSITVSMGYLRKLKKLWSKLPQPPWAEQDQVNTAGYKKELKKYYNEVGGPWAERYFMSIVSPSVIPNFFPSIRVVEYNISGIEHSKKWPQPPYLNPNEDNTPLSYLDEDDRDDDNDQDNTSIDISKKHKKRKKHKKKYPKFTVPNPPSRTSPPGPAYSNQPLSLLGYQQYFANLTGLNQAHDEKALELSKVDTTKKSKAPKDFYQLEYDTRTDAYYQLPDMTMNSYLELARRIAREEEVPVHYNEKFSDGDGPSILKRTVSLWTVFRQRAFVGFFNARMP
;
A
#
# COMPACT_ATOMS: atom_id res chain seq x y z
N MET A 1 -17.12 -12.48 11.03
CA MET A 1 -15.91 -12.96 10.33
C MET A 1 -14.82 -13.11 11.37
N PRO A 2 -14.18 -14.29 11.52
CA PRO A 2 -12.95 -14.37 12.29
C PRO A 2 -11.94 -13.39 11.67
N HIS A 3 -11.32 -12.57 12.51
CA HIS A 3 -10.38 -11.56 12.05
C HIS A 3 -9.31 -12.21 11.15
N ASN A 4 -9.08 -11.62 9.97
CA ASN A 4 -8.07 -12.06 9.00
C ASN A 4 -8.28 -13.39 8.27
N ILE A 5 -9.45 -14.04 8.38
CA ILE A 5 -9.72 -15.31 7.70
C ILE A 5 -10.69 -15.10 6.55
N MET A 6 -10.28 -15.52 5.34
CA MET A 6 -11.14 -15.55 4.16
C MET A 6 -10.84 -16.79 3.32
N GLU A 7 -11.83 -17.66 3.22
CA GLU A 7 -11.80 -18.86 2.39
C GLU A 7 -11.96 -18.53 0.91
N ARG A 8 -11.65 -19.52 0.06
CA ARG A 8 -11.91 -19.50 -1.38
C ARG A 8 -13.38 -19.16 -1.65
N GLY A 9 -13.64 -18.31 -2.64
CA GLY A 9 -14.99 -18.06 -3.13
C GLY A 9 -15.44 -19.12 -4.15
N PRO A 10 -16.74 -19.19 -4.46
CA PRO A 10 -17.80 -18.37 -3.91
C PRO A 10 -18.13 -18.74 -2.46
N ASN A 11 -18.27 -17.72 -1.62
CA ASN A 11 -18.67 -17.85 -0.22
C ASN A 11 -19.71 -16.78 0.18
N LYS A 12 -20.24 -16.89 1.41
CA LYS A 12 -21.26 -15.97 1.95
C LYS A 12 -20.87 -14.50 1.80
N TRP A 13 -19.60 -14.16 2.02
CA TRP A 13 -19.11 -12.78 1.97
C TRP A 13 -19.02 -12.25 0.54
N THR A 14 -18.44 -13.02 -0.39
CA THR A 14 -18.38 -12.63 -1.81
C THR A 14 -19.78 -12.43 -2.39
N ARG A 15 -20.78 -13.20 -1.96
CA ARG A 15 -22.17 -13.02 -2.38
C ARG A 15 -22.76 -11.71 -1.85
N ILE A 16 -22.65 -11.47 -0.55
CA ILE A 16 -23.16 -10.23 0.09
C ILE A 16 -22.51 -8.99 -0.55
N PHE A 17 -21.19 -8.98 -0.71
CA PHE A 17 -20.52 -7.84 -1.33
C PHE A 17 -20.86 -7.69 -2.82
N SER A 18 -21.14 -8.78 -3.54
CA SER A 18 -21.55 -8.72 -4.94
C SER A 18 -22.91 -8.02 -5.10
N GLU A 19 -23.80 -8.19 -4.12
CA GLU A 19 -25.10 -7.52 -4.07
C GLU A 19 -24.92 -6.04 -3.67
N LEU A 20 -24.22 -5.78 -2.56
CA LEU A 20 -24.00 -4.42 -2.04
C LEU A 20 -23.23 -3.52 -3.01
N TRP A 21 -22.27 -4.07 -3.75
CA TRP A 21 -21.44 -3.33 -4.69
C TRP A 21 -21.90 -3.49 -6.14
N GLY A 22 -23.13 -3.93 -6.38
CA GLY A 22 -23.67 -4.13 -7.73
C GLY A 22 -23.65 -2.89 -8.63
N ALA A 23 -23.62 -1.69 -8.04
CA ALA A 23 -23.48 -0.40 -8.75
C ALA A 23 -22.02 -0.01 -9.06
N VAL A 24 -21.04 -0.62 -8.38
CA VAL A 24 -19.60 -0.35 -8.54
C VAL A 24 -18.94 -1.41 -9.38
N ILE A 25 -19.34 -2.68 -9.22
CA ILE A 25 -18.77 -3.82 -9.93
C ILE A 25 -19.47 -3.95 -11.30
N PRO A 26 -18.73 -3.79 -12.41
CA PRO A 26 -19.29 -3.94 -13.76
C PRO A 26 -19.85 -5.34 -13.95
N GLU A 27 -20.88 -5.46 -14.79
CA GLU A 27 -21.57 -6.73 -15.02
C GLU A 27 -20.59 -7.82 -15.50
N GLU A 28 -19.67 -7.46 -16.40
CA GLU A 28 -18.64 -8.36 -16.93
C GLU A 28 -17.64 -8.83 -15.86
N GLN A 29 -17.57 -8.17 -14.70
CA GLN A 29 -16.70 -8.53 -13.59
C GLN A 29 -17.39 -9.31 -12.48
N ARG A 30 -18.72 -9.43 -12.48
CA ARG A 30 -19.48 -10.05 -11.38
C ARG A 30 -19.09 -11.50 -11.14
N HIS A 31 -18.84 -12.26 -12.20
CA HIS A 31 -18.40 -13.66 -12.06
C HIS A 31 -17.01 -13.78 -11.41
N SER A 32 -16.05 -12.95 -11.85
CA SER A 32 -14.72 -12.88 -11.26
C SER A 32 -14.79 -12.46 -9.78
N PHE A 33 -15.65 -11.49 -9.47
CA PHE A 33 -15.85 -11.04 -8.10
C PHE A 33 -16.48 -12.11 -7.20
N ALA A 34 -17.46 -12.86 -7.70
CA ALA A 34 -18.08 -13.94 -6.94
C ALA A 34 -17.07 -15.05 -6.58
N ILE A 35 -16.18 -15.40 -7.50
CA ILE A 35 -15.16 -16.45 -7.27
C ILE A 35 -14.03 -15.95 -6.38
N GLY A 36 -13.55 -14.72 -6.62
CA GLY A 36 -12.27 -14.27 -6.06
C GLY A 36 -12.34 -13.05 -5.14
N GLY A 37 -13.45 -12.32 -5.14
CA GLY A 37 -13.55 -11.01 -4.48
C GLY A 37 -12.63 -9.95 -5.11
N TRP A 38 -12.10 -10.18 -6.31
CA TRP A 38 -11.29 -9.25 -7.07
C TRP A 38 -12.00 -8.85 -8.37
N PHE A 39 -11.76 -7.62 -8.83
CA PHE A 39 -12.38 -7.07 -10.04
C PHE A 39 -11.57 -5.87 -10.54
N TYR A 40 -11.87 -5.37 -11.73
CA TYR A 40 -11.37 -4.07 -12.18
C TYR A 40 -12.48 -3.19 -12.76
N VAL A 41 -12.25 -1.87 -12.81
CA VAL A 41 -13.14 -0.91 -13.47
C VAL A 41 -12.33 0.00 -14.38
N GLU A 42 -12.86 0.38 -15.54
CA GLU A 42 -12.23 1.38 -16.39
C GLU A 42 -12.56 2.79 -15.92
N ALA A 43 -11.91 3.25 -14.85
CA ALA A 43 -12.13 4.58 -14.27
C ALA A 43 -12.05 5.73 -15.30
N ILE A 44 -11.18 5.57 -16.31
CA ILE A 44 -11.20 6.37 -17.53
C ILE A 44 -11.29 5.40 -18.72
N PRO A 45 -12.44 5.30 -19.41
CA PRO A 45 -12.66 4.35 -20.48
C PRO A 45 -11.55 4.35 -21.52
N GLY A 46 -10.99 3.18 -21.82
CA GLY A 46 -9.91 3.00 -22.79
C GLY A 46 -8.57 3.64 -22.43
N LYS A 47 -8.41 4.20 -21.22
CA LYS A 47 -7.16 4.87 -20.78
C LYS A 47 -6.62 4.36 -19.44
N LEU A 48 -7.48 4.26 -18.41
CA LEU A 48 -7.07 3.90 -17.05
C LEU A 48 -8.06 2.90 -16.45
N ALA A 49 -7.53 1.77 -15.98
CA ALA A 49 -8.25 0.82 -15.16
C ALA A 49 -7.79 0.90 -13.69
N VAL A 50 -8.73 0.71 -12.76
CA VAL A 50 -8.45 0.51 -11.34
C VAL A 50 -8.71 -0.97 -11.04
N ILE A 51 -7.68 -1.69 -10.61
CA ILE A 51 -7.73 -3.11 -10.30
C ILE A 51 -7.80 -3.28 -8.78
N SER A 52 -8.91 -3.84 -8.30
CA SER A 52 -9.14 -4.15 -6.89
C SER A 52 -8.70 -5.58 -6.58
N LEU A 53 -7.64 -5.69 -5.79
CA LEU A 53 -7.04 -6.96 -5.38
C LEU A 53 -7.65 -7.44 -4.07
N ASN A 54 -8.13 -8.68 -4.05
CA ASN A 54 -8.37 -9.40 -2.81
C ASN A 54 -7.05 -9.88 -2.17
N THR A 55 -6.39 -8.99 -1.43
CA THR A 55 -5.10 -9.28 -0.77
C THR A 55 -5.21 -10.27 0.39
N MET A 56 -6.42 -10.66 0.82
CA MET A 56 -6.62 -11.68 1.85
C MET A 56 -6.08 -13.06 1.41
N TYR A 57 -6.10 -13.34 0.11
CA TYR A 57 -5.50 -14.57 -0.44
C TYR A 57 -3.98 -14.55 -0.51
N PHE A 58 -3.37 -13.41 -0.26
CA PHE A 58 -1.91 -13.29 -0.16
C PHE A 58 -1.47 -13.23 1.29
N TYR A 59 -2.39 -12.92 2.21
CA TYR A 59 -2.08 -12.58 3.58
C TYR A 59 -1.63 -13.80 4.38
N ARG A 60 -0.43 -13.72 4.95
CA ARG A 60 0.21 -14.84 5.67
C ARG A 60 -0.58 -15.27 6.92
N ALA A 61 -1.31 -14.35 7.54
CA ALA A 61 -2.11 -14.66 8.73
C ALA A 61 -3.51 -15.23 8.40
N ASN A 62 -3.85 -15.37 7.11
CA ASN A 62 -5.07 -16.06 6.70
C ASN A 62 -4.79 -17.56 6.64
N SER A 63 -5.22 -18.30 7.68
CA SER A 63 -5.00 -19.74 7.78
C SER A 63 -5.83 -20.58 6.81
N ALA A 64 -6.77 -19.98 6.07
CA ALA A 64 -7.61 -20.67 5.10
C ALA A 64 -6.96 -20.79 3.70
N VAL A 65 -5.75 -20.26 3.51
CA VAL A 65 -5.05 -20.28 2.21
C VAL A 65 -3.56 -20.56 2.38
N ASP A 66 -2.95 -21.20 1.39
CA ASP A 66 -1.53 -21.57 1.38
C ASP A 66 -0.75 -20.88 0.24
N GLY A 67 -0.89 -19.56 0.19
CA GLY A 67 -0.12 -18.70 -0.70
C GLY A 67 -0.40 -18.92 -2.20
N CYS A 68 0.66 -18.84 -3.02
CA CYS A 68 0.53 -18.73 -4.48
C CYS A 68 1.35 -19.77 -5.26
N ASN A 69 1.76 -20.88 -4.63
CA ASN A 69 2.57 -21.91 -5.28
C ASN A 69 1.72 -22.94 -6.06
N SER A 70 0.66 -23.45 -5.43
CA SER A 70 -0.21 -24.47 -6.00
C SER A 70 -1.32 -23.85 -6.85
N LYS A 71 -1.63 -24.44 -8.00
CA LYS A 71 -2.76 -24.03 -8.86
C LYS A 71 -4.14 -24.19 -8.18
N TYR A 72 -4.19 -24.94 -7.08
CA TYR A 72 -5.40 -25.15 -6.30
C TYR A 72 -5.59 -24.10 -5.18
N GLU A 73 -4.66 -23.15 -5.04
CA GLU A 73 -4.78 -22.05 -4.09
C GLU A 73 -5.43 -20.83 -4.75
N PRO A 74 -6.37 -20.13 -4.08
CA PRO A 74 -6.97 -18.92 -4.62
C PRO A 74 -5.93 -17.81 -4.84
N GLY A 75 -4.84 -17.80 -4.06
CA GLY A 75 -3.72 -16.90 -4.27
C GLY A 75 -3.07 -17.10 -5.64
N PHE A 76 -2.84 -18.35 -6.08
CA PHE A 76 -2.27 -18.64 -7.40
C PHE A 76 -3.20 -18.17 -8.53
N GLU A 77 -4.50 -18.45 -8.41
CA GLU A 77 -5.50 -18.08 -9.41
C GLU A 77 -5.61 -16.56 -9.57
N HIS A 78 -5.68 -15.83 -8.47
CA HIS A 78 -5.71 -14.36 -8.46
C HIS A 78 -4.49 -13.77 -9.17
N MET A 79 -3.34 -14.36 -8.91
CA MET A 79 -2.07 -13.99 -9.52
C MET A 79 -2.02 -14.22 -11.04
N GLU A 80 -2.59 -15.32 -11.53
CA GLU A 80 -2.75 -15.56 -12.98
C GLU A 80 -3.79 -14.63 -13.61
N TRP A 81 -4.86 -14.33 -12.88
CA TRP A 81 -5.87 -13.35 -13.28
C TRP A 81 -5.25 -11.97 -13.45
N LEU A 82 -4.50 -11.50 -12.45
CA LEU A 82 -3.81 -10.20 -12.48
C LEU A 82 -2.81 -10.13 -13.64
N ARG A 83 -2.03 -11.20 -13.85
CA ARG A 83 -1.09 -11.31 -14.96
C ARG A 83 -1.78 -11.09 -16.31
N THR A 84 -2.91 -11.75 -16.50
CA THR A 84 -3.67 -11.74 -17.76
C THR A 84 -4.29 -10.37 -18.00
N HIS A 85 -4.89 -9.76 -16.96
CA HIS A 85 -5.50 -8.44 -17.08
C HIS A 85 -4.49 -7.33 -17.31
N LEU A 86 -3.32 -7.36 -16.65
CA LEU A 86 -2.25 -6.41 -16.94
C LEU A 86 -1.72 -6.54 -18.38
N GLN A 87 -1.68 -7.76 -18.94
CA GLN A 87 -1.33 -7.95 -20.35
C GLN A 87 -2.40 -7.37 -21.28
N LEU A 88 -3.68 -7.62 -21.01
CA LEU A 88 -4.78 -7.03 -21.80
C LEU A 88 -4.75 -5.51 -21.77
N LEU A 89 -4.45 -4.90 -20.63
CA LEU A 89 -4.30 -3.45 -20.52
C LEU A 89 -3.10 -2.95 -21.32
N ARG A 90 -1.96 -3.64 -21.28
CA ARG A 90 -0.80 -3.33 -22.12
C ARG A 90 -1.14 -3.37 -23.59
N ASP A 91 -1.78 -4.44 -24.05
CA ASP A 91 -2.12 -4.66 -25.46
C ASP A 91 -3.08 -3.58 -25.98
N ARG A 92 -3.93 -3.05 -25.10
CA ARG A 92 -4.84 -1.93 -25.36
C ARG A 92 -4.20 -0.55 -25.17
N GLY A 93 -2.94 -0.46 -24.75
CA GLY A 93 -2.27 0.81 -24.44
C GLY A 93 -2.78 1.52 -23.18
N MET A 94 -3.53 0.82 -22.33
CA MET A 94 -4.12 1.34 -21.09
C MET A 94 -3.14 1.27 -19.92
N LYS A 95 -3.45 2.03 -18.87
CA LYS A 95 -2.72 2.05 -17.60
C LYS A 95 -3.54 1.45 -16.46
N ALA A 96 -2.86 1.05 -15.38
CA ALA A 96 -3.48 0.44 -14.22
C ALA A 96 -3.10 1.14 -12.92
N ILE A 97 -4.07 1.37 -12.04
CA ILE A 97 -3.84 1.60 -10.61
C ILE A 97 -4.25 0.33 -9.87
N LEU A 98 -3.39 -0.13 -8.95
CA LEU A 98 -3.71 -1.28 -8.10
C LEU A 98 -4.17 -0.80 -6.73
N ILE A 99 -5.25 -1.37 -6.22
CA ILE A 99 -5.71 -1.14 -4.85
C ILE A 99 -5.86 -2.48 -4.13
N GLY A 100 -5.62 -2.49 -2.82
CA GLY A 100 -5.83 -3.66 -1.99
C GLY A 100 -5.89 -3.29 -0.51
N HIS A 101 -6.16 -4.26 0.36
CA HIS A 101 -6.23 -3.99 1.80
C HIS A 101 -4.86 -4.14 2.47
N VAL A 102 -4.31 -5.35 2.43
CA VAL A 102 -3.05 -5.71 3.08
C VAL A 102 -1.86 -5.36 2.16
N PRO A 103 -0.91 -4.51 2.58
CA PRO A 103 0.19 -4.11 1.72
C PRO A 103 1.24 -5.22 1.56
N PRO A 104 1.98 -5.24 0.43
CA PRO A 104 3.07 -6.19 0.15
C PRO A 104 4.35 -5.89 0.95
N ALA A 105 4.22 -5.70 2.26
CA ALA A 105 5.34 -5.48 3.17
C ALA A 105 6.16 -6.78 3.33
N GLN A 106 7.45 -6.70 2.98
CA GLN A 106 8.38 -7.82 3.01
C GLN A 106 9.66 -7.42 3.75
N ASN A 107 9.78 -7.77 5.03
CA ASN A 107 11.04 -7.67 5.75
C ASN A 107 11.16 -8.74 6.85
N LYS A 108 12.35 -8.83 7.49
CA LYS A 108 12.63 -9.84 8.54
C LYS A 108 11.70 -9.79 9.78
N LYS A 109 10.97 -8.70 10.04
CA LYS A 109 10.08 -8.55 11.21
C LYS A 109 8.59 -8.59 10.85
N LYS A 110 8.26 -8.28 9.60
CA LYS A 110 6.89 -8.23 9.12
C LYS A 110 6.87 -8.67 7.68
N LYS A 111 6.26 -9.83 7.45
CA LYS A 111 5.92 -10.34 6.13
C LYS A 111 4.40 -10.41 6.09
N ASN A 112 3.79 -9.42 5.46
CA ASN A 112 2.33 -9.44 5.33
C ASN A 112 1.91 -10.55 4.37
N TRP A 113 2.60 -10.71 3.25
CA TRP A 113 2.23 -11.72 2.26
C TRP A 113 3.08 -12.99 2.40
N SER A 114 2.53 -14.11 1.94
CA SER A 114 3.34 -15.32 1.75
C SER A 114 4.49 -15.06 0.77
N GLY A 115 5.61 -15.76 0.94
CA GLY A 115 6.79 -15.54 0.09
C GLY A 115 6.50 -15.78 -1.39
N SER A 116 5.68 -16.78 -1.70
CA SER A 116 5.26 -17.13 -3.06
C SER A 116 4.40 -16.05 -3.71
N CYS A 117 3.43 -15.50 -2.98
CA CYS A 117 2.58 -14.41 -3.50
C CYS A 117 3.38 -13.13 -3.70
N TRP A 118 4.20 -12.74 -2.72
CA TRP A 118 5.03 -11.53 -2.84
C TRP A 118 5.98 -11.58 -4.03
N GLN A 119 6.66 -12.73 -4.24
CA GLN A 119 7.59 -12.88 -5.36
C GLN A 119 6.91 -12.74 -6.71
N LYS A 120 5.78 -13.43 -6.92
CA LYS A 120 5.08 -13.31 -8.19
C LYS A 120 4.56 -11.88 -8.40
N TYR A 121 4.07 -11.23 -7.34
CA TYR A 121 3.64 -9.83 -7.38
C TYR A 121 4.77 -8.88 -7.79
N ALA A 122 5.93 -8.98 -7.13
CA ALA A 122 7.10 -8.19 -7.47
C ALA A 122 7.54 -8.40 -8.92
N ILE A 123 7.42 -9.64 -9.43
CA ILE A 123 7.69 -9.93 -10.84
C ILE A 123 6.68 -9.23 -11.75
N TRP A 124 5.36 -9.25 -11.48
CA TRP A 124 4.42 -8.49 -12.32
C TRP A 124 4.67 -6.99 -12.26
N MET A 125 5.01 -6.43 -11.10
CA MET A 125 5.32 -4.99 -11.01
C MET A 125 6.55 -4.65 -11.86
N LYS A 126 7.56 -5.52 -11.87
CA LYS A 126 8.73 -5.38 -12.74
C LYS A 126 8.40 -5.51 -14.22
N GLN A 127 7.62 -6.53 -14.56
CA GLN A 127 7.31 -6.84 -15.96
C GLN A 127 6.33 -5.83 -16.54
N TYR A 128 5.36 -5.32 -15.79
CA TYR A 128 4.32 -4.39 -16.22
C TYR A 128 4.54 -2.94 -15.74
N ARG A 129 5.81 -2.55 -15.54
CA ARG A 129 6.20 -1.22 -15.10
C ARG A 129 5.82 -0.07 -16.06
N ASP A 130 5.53 -0.42 -17.31
CA ASP A 130 4.97 0.45 -18.36
C ASP A 130 3.46 0.68 -18.22
N VAL A 131 2.75 -0.21 -17.50
CA VAL A 131 1.29 -0.21 -17.33
C VAL A 131 0.89 0.32 -15.95
N VAL A 132 1.54 -0.19 -14.89
CA VAL A 132 1.16 0.12 -13.50
C VAL A 132 1.67 1.50 -13.10
N VAL A 133 0.74 2.38 -12.72
CA VAL A 133 0.98 3.77 -12.35
C VAL A 133 1.30 3.92 -10.86
N GLY A 134 0.71 3.08 -10.03
CA GLY A 134 0.87 3.12 -8.59
C GLY A 134 0.04 2.04 -7.90
N SER A 135 0.34 1.80 -6.62
CA SER A 135 -0.39 0.84 -5.80
C SER A 135 -0.73 1.41 -4.42
N PHE A 136 -1.97 1.21 -3.97
CA PHE A 136 -2.52 1.80 -2.74
C PHE A 136 -3.07 0.72 -1.80
N TYR A 137 -2.71 0.82 -0.52
CA TYR A 137 -3.06 -0.16 0.50
C TYR A 137 -3.41 0.49 1.84
N GLY A 138 -3.93 -0.30 2.77
CA GLY A 138 -4.23 0.09 4.15
C GLY A 138 -3.70 -0.92 5.16
N HIS A 139 -4.59 -1.48 6.01
CA HIS A 139 -4.35 -2.53 7.02
C HIS A 139 -3.45 -2.13 8.20
N MET A 140 -2.38 -1.39 7.94
CA MET A 140 -1.37 -1.06 8.95
C MET A 140 -1.75 0.14 9.83
N ASN A 141 -2.75 0.92 9.41
CA ASN A 141 -3.19 2.16 10.06
C ASN A 141 -2.05 3.18 10.25
N LEU A 142 -1.01 3.13 9.41
CA LEU A 142 0.15 4.01 9.46
C LEU A 142 0.30 4.72 8.12
N ASP A 143 0.56 6.02 8.15
CA ASP A 143 0.95 6.77 6.96
C ASP A 143 2.41 6.45 6.59
N HIS A 144 2.60 5.67 5.53
CA HIS A 144 3.93 5.43 5.00
C HIS A 144 3.89 4.91 3.56
N PHE A 145 5.07 4.69 3.00
CA PHE A 145 5.23 4.05 1.69
C PHE A 145 6.27 2.93 1.80
N ILE A 146 6.21 2.00 0.85
CA ILE A 146 7.10 0.85 0.75
C ILE A 146 7.77 0.92 -0.62
N LEU A 147 9.09 0.79 -0.62
CA LEU A 147 9.89 0.61 -1.83
C LEU A 147 10.20 -0.88 -1.97
N GLN A 148 9.65 -1.52 -3.00
CA GLN A 148 10.01 -2.89 -3.35
C GLN A 148 11.23 -2.88 -4.27
N ASP A 149 12.30 -3.57 -3.86
CA ASP A 149 13.48 -3.78 -4.67
C ASP A 149 13.35 -5.09 -5.47
N PHE A 150 13.40 -5.01 -6.79
CA PHE A 150 13.30 -6.20 -7.63
C PHE A 150 14.51 -7.14 -7.56
N ASP A 151 15.63 -6.72 -6.97
CA ASP A 151 16.76 -7.62 -6.72
C ASP A 151 16.54 -8.51 -5.49
N ASP A 152 15.58 -8.16 -4.61
CA ASP A 152 15.17 -9.02 -3.49
C ASP A 152 14.34 -10.24 -3.95
N ILE A 153 13.96 -10.29 -5.23
CA ILE A 153 13.25 -11.42 -5.83
C ILE A 153 14.17 -12.64 -5.86
N LYS A 154 13.92 -13.59 -4.96
CA LYS A 154 14.52 -14.92 -5.00
C LYS A 154 13.67 -15.78 -5.94
N TYR A 155 14.23 -16.23 -7.06
CA TYR A 155 13.55 -17.20 -7.93
C TYR A 155 13.21 -18.45 -7.11
N ILE A 156 11.94 -18.88 -7.08
CA ILE A 156 11.45 -20.03 -6.30
C ILE A 156 12.40 -21.24 -6.48
N ILE A 157 13.27 -21.48 -5.49
CA ILE A 157 14.16 -22.65 -5.45
C ILE A 157 13.42 -23.72 -4.64
N GLY A 158 12.69 -24.58 -5.35
CA GLY A 158 12.23 -25.86 -4.81
C GLY A 158 11.11 -25.81 -3.79
N ASP A 159 10.46 -26.96 -3.61
CA ASP A 159 9.37 -27.23 -2.67
C ASP A 159 9.86 -27.21 -1.22
N GLU A 160 10.55 -26.15 -0.80
CA GLU A 160 10.52 -25.81 0.62
C GLU A 160 9.13 -25.24 0.86
N SER A 161 8.24 -26.09 1.38
CA SER A 161 7.12 -25.59 2.14
C SER A 161 7.67 -24.51 3.07
N GLU A 162 7.09 -23.31 3.05
CA GLU A 162 7.34 -22.32 4.12
C GLU A 162 6.64 -22.82 5.40
N TYR A 163 6.93 -24.07 5.83
CA TYR A 163 6.67 -24.53 7.19
C TYR A 163 7.70 -23.86 8.10
N ASP A 164 7.50 -22.57 8.30
CA ASP A 164 8.11 -21.83 9.39
C ASP A 164 7.14 -21.94 10.57
N THR A 165 7.49 -22.80 11.53
CA THR A 165 6.74 -23.11 12.75
C THR A 165 6.52 -21.91 13.68
N SER A 166 6.93 -20.70 13.30
CA SER A 166 6.42 -19.50 13.94
C SER A 166 4.98 -19.24 13.48
N HIS A 167 4.03 -19.92 14.10
CA HIS A 167 2.70 -19.34 14.26
C HIS A 167 2.90 -17.98 14.94
N GLU A 168 2.94 -16.90 14.16
CA GLU A 168 2.70 -15.57 14.69
C GLU A 168 1.28 -15.61 15.21
N LYS A 169 1.15 -15.84 16.53
CA LYS A 169 -0.11 -15.67 17.24
C LYS A 169 -0.69 -14.35 16.77
N SER A 170 -1.96 -14.37 16.35
CA SER A 170 -2.76 -13.18 16.05
C SER A 170 -2.75 -12.29 17.29
N GLY A 171 -1.73 -11.44 17.40
CA GLY A 171 -1.62 -10.42 18.43
C GLY A 171 -2.69 -9.38 18.13
N LYS A 172 -3.81 -9.50 18.84
CA LYS A 172 -4.62 -8.34 19.19
C LYS A 172 -3.66 -7.34 19.84
N ASP A 173 -3.77 -6.09 19.43
CA ASP A 173 -2.90 -4.94 19.68
C ASP A 173 -1.68 -4.79 18.76
N VAL A 174 -1.84 -3.93 17.75
CA VAL A 174 -0.73 -3.28 17.04
C VAL A 174 -0.06 -2.33 18.03
N SER A 175 0.76 -2.87 18.93
CA SER A 175 1.57 -2.05 19.83
C SER A 175 2.43 -1.09 19.01
N ILE A 176 2.41 0.19 19.38
CA ILE A 176 3.21 1.25 18.76
C ILE A 176 4.69 0.84 18.67
N THR A 177 5.19 0.09 19.65
CA THR A 177 6.56 -0.43 19.66
C THR A 177 6.83 -1.39 18.48
N VAL A 178 5.85 -2.21 18.09
CA VAL A 178 5.94 -3.10 16.92
C VAL A 178 5.96 -2.29 15.63
N SER A 179 5.03 -1.34 15.48
CA SER A 179 4.96 -0.41 14.35
C SER A 179 6.23 0.43 14.20
N MET A 180 6.75 0.96 15.30
CA MET A 180 8.03 1.67 15.36
C MET A 180 9.21 0.77 14.99
N GLY A 181 9.20 -0.49 15.45
CA GLY A 181 10.20 -1.49 15.08
C GLY A 181 10.19 -1.82 13.58
N TYR A 182 9.02 -1.79 12.95
CA TYR A 182 8.84 -1.93 11.51
C TYR A 182 9.40 -0.71 10.76
N LEU A 183 9.00 0.51 11.13
CA LEU A 183 9.48 1.73 10.46
C LEU A 183 11.00 1.91 10.58
N ARG A 184 11.61 1.59 11.73
CA ARG A 184 13.08 1.64 11.88
C ARG A 184 13.79 0.69 10.91
N LYS A 185 13.20 -0.48 10.62
CA LYS A 185 13.75 -1.40 9.63
C LYS A 185 13.58 -0.88 8.21
N LEU A 186 12.45 -0.25 7.92
CA LEU A 186 12.22 0.41 6.64
C LEU A 186 13.28 1.51 6.41
N LYS A 187 13.53 2.35 7.40
CA LYS A 187 14.65 3.32 7.39
C LYS A 187 16.01 2.67 7.13
N LYS A 188 16.29 1.54 7.78
CA LYS A 188 17.54 0.77 7.56
C LYS A 188 17.64 0.15 6.16
N LEU A 189 16.52 -0.13 5.49
CA LEU A 189 16.52 -0.53 4.09
C LEU A 189 16.82 0.68 3.21
N TRP A 190 16.19 1.82 3.48
CA TRP A 190 16.42 3.07 2.75
C TRP A 190 17.85 3.60 2.88
N SER A 191 18.50 3.38 4.03
CA SER A 191 19.91 3.77 4.22
C SER A 191 20.90 3.00 3.33
N LYS A 192 20.45 1.93 2.67
CA LYS A 192 21.26 1.13 1.74
C LYS A 192 20.98 1.46 0.27
N LEU A 193 20.10 2.42 -0.01
CA LEU A 193 19.79 2.81 -1.37
C LEU A 193 21.06 3.39 -2.05
N PRO A 194 21.30 3.07 -3.34
CA PRO A 194 22.37 3.67 -4.12
C PRO A 194 22.32 5.19 -4.06
N GLN A 195 23.46 5.85 -3.97
CA GLN A 195 23.55 7.32 -3.89
C GLN A 195 23.86 7.91 -5.26
N PRO A 196 23.15 8.97 -5.67
CA PRO A 196 23.46 9.63 -6.92
C PRO A 196 24.76 10.45 -6.79
N PRO A 197 25.49 10.68 -7.90
CA PRO A 197 26.76 11.41 -7.86
C PRO A 197 26.59 12.88 -7.45
N TRP A 198 25.41 13.47 -7.62
CA TRP A 198 25.11 14.84 -7.17
C TRP A 198 24.72 14.94 -5.69
N ALA A 199 24.66 13.82 -4.96
CA ALA A 199 24.40 13.86 -3.52
C ALA A 199 25.58 14.42 -2.71
N GLU A 200 26.79 14.39 -3.28
CA GLU A 200 27.99 15.03 -2.73
C GLU A 200 28.26 16.27 -3.60
N GLN A 201 28.07 17.47 -3.04
CA GLN A 201 28.00 18.74 -3.77
C GLN A 201 29.32 19.22 -4.40
N ASP A 202 30.40 18.43 -4.40
CA ASP A 202 31.77 18.94 -4.67
C ASP A 202 32.53 18.32 -5.85
N GLN A 203 31.91 17.54 -6.74
CA GLN A 203 32.66 16.93 -7.84
C GLN A 203 32.63 17.72 -9.16
N VAL A 204 33.52 18.73 -9.25
CA VAL A 204 33.85 19.50 -10.47
C VAL A 204 34.84 18.73 -11.39
N ASN A 205 34.69 17.41 -11.52
CA ASN A 205 35.47 16.61 -12.47
C ASN A 205 34.56 15.82 -13.43
N THR A 206 34.40 16.35 -14.64
CA THR A 206 33.43 15.89 -15.65
C THR A 206 33.63 14.46 -16.14
N ALA A 207 34.88 13.95 -16.14
CA ALA A 207 35.17 12.58 -16.54
C ALA A 207 34.80 11.54 -15.45
N GLY A 208 35.05 11.87 -14.19
CA GLY A 208 34.67 11.05 -13.03
C GLY A 208 33.15 10.98 -12.89
N TYR A 209 32.49 12.13 -13.00
CA TYR A 209 31.02 12.24 -12.89
C TYR A 209 30.27 11.32 -13.86
N LYS A 210 30.68 11.26 -15.14
CA LYS A 210 30.03 10.37 -16.12
C LYS A 210 30.14 8.89 -15.75
N LYS A 211 31.28 8.47 -15.19
CA LYS A 211 31.52 7.09 -14.77
C LYS A 211 30.68 6.75 -13.53
N GLU A 212 30.62 7.65 -12.56
CA GLU A 212 29.80 7.50 -11.35
C GLU A 212 28.30 7.51 -11.68
N LEU A 213 27.86 8.39 -12.58
CA LEU A 213 26.48 8.44 -13.06
C LEU A 213 26.07 7.12 -13.73
N LYS A 214 26.93 6.58 -14.60
CA LYS A 214 26.67 5.27 -15.22
C LYS A 214 26.62 4.14 -14.18
N LYS A 215 27.49 4.18 -13.17
CA LYS A 215 27.47 3.22 -12.06
C LYS A 215 26.15 3.33 -11.29
N TYR A 216 25.74 4.55 -10.92
CA TYR A 216 24.47 4.81 -10.23
C TYR A 216 23.27 4.28 -11.04
N TYR A 217 23.17 4.62 -12.33
CA TYR A 217 22.08 4.12 -13.17
C TYR A 217 22.06 2.60 -13.29
N ASN A 218 23.22 1.93 -13.32
CA ASN A 218 23.24 0.46 -13.27
C ASN A 218 22.71 -0.07 -11.93
N GLU A 219 23.04 0.59 -10.82
CA GLU A 219 22.61 0.19 -9.47
C GLU A 219 21.11 0.40 -9.24
N VAL A 220 20.50 1.46 -9.79
CA VAL A 220 19.06 1.72 -9.68
C VAL A 220 18.22 1.15 -10.83
N GLY A 221 18.84 0.45 -11.78
CA GLY A 221 18.14 -0.20 -12.89
C GLY A 221 17.69 0.73 -14.01
N GLY A 222 18.38 1.84 -14.22
CA GLY A 222 18.15 2.80 -15.30
C GLY A 222 18.05 4.25 -14.82
N PRO A 223 17.98 5.23 -15.73
CA PRO A 223 17.84 6.65 -15.37
C PRO A 223 16.56 6.98 -14.58
N TRP A 224 15.55 6.12 -14.69
CA TRP A 224 14.25 6.29 -14.02
C TRP A 224 14.08 5.40 -12.77
N ALA A 225 15.16 4.75 -12.32
CA ALA A 225 15.13 3.84 -11.17
C ALA A 225 14.18 2.63 -11.30
N GLU A 226 14.12 2.01 -12.50
CA GLU A 226 13.21 0.90 -12.83
C GLU A 226 13.48 -0.41 -12.07
N ARG A 227 14.51 -0.45 -11.21
CA ARG A 227 14.73 -1.53 -10.23
C ARG A 227 13.69 -1.53 -9.11
N TYR A 228 13.06 -0.40 -8.85
CA TYR A 228 12.16 -0.23 -7.73
C TYR A 228 10.71 -0.08 -8.17
N PHE A 229 9.81 -0.42 -7.27
CA PHE A 229 8.40 -0.10 -7.35
C PHE A 229 7.93 0.44 -6.00
N MET A 230 6.87 1.23 -6.00
CA MET A 230 6.36 1.90 -4.82
C MET A 230 4.93 1.44 -4.52
N SER A 231 4.68 1.17 -3.25
CA SER A 231 3.35 1.01 -2.68
C SER A 231 3.09 2.03 -1.60
N ILE A 232 1.94 2.68 -1.66
CA ILE A 232 1.50 3.68 -0.69
C ILE A 232 0.59 2.98 0.32
N VAL A 233 0.83 3.22 1.61
CA VAL A 233 0.00 2.72 2.70
C VAL A 233 -0.66 3.90 3.40
N SER A 234 -1.99 3.94 3.35
CA SER A 234 -2.78 5.01 3.92
C SER A 234 -3.13 4.74 5.39
N PRO A 235 -3.23 5.81 6.22
CA PRO A 235 -3.76 5.71 7.58
C PRO A 235 -5.28 5.38 7.58
N SER A 236 -5.83 5.06 8.74
CA SER A 236 -7.23 4.64 8.89
C SER A 236 -8.17 5.78 9.30
N VAL A 237 -9.45 5.62 8.97
CA VAL A 237 -10.54 6.42 9.54
C VAL A 237 -10.93 5.88 10.94
N ILE A 238 -10.80 4.56 11.16
CA ILE A 238 -11.13 3.91 12.43
C ILE A 238 -10.03 4.22 13.47
N PRO A 239 -10.38 4.58 14.71
CA PRO A 239 -9.46 5.20 15.66
C PRO A 239 -8.50 4.17 16.31
N ASN A 240 -7.38 3.90 15.64
CA ASN A 240 -6.11 3.61 16.32
C ASN A 240 -5.27 4.90 16.49
N PHE A 241 -5.41 5.82 15.52
CA PHE A 241 -4.84 7.16 15.47
C PHE A 241 -5.94 8.13 15.03
N PHE A 242 -5.63 9.42 14.85
CA PHE A 242 -6.66 10.35 14.37
C PHE A 242 -7.22 9.92 12.99
N PRO A 243 -8.56 9.93 12.83
CA PRO A 243 -9.20 9.57 11.58
C PRO A 243 -8.63 10.36 10.43
N SER A 244 -8.30 9.68 9.34
CA SER A 244 -7.50 10.26 8.28
C SER A 244 -8.05 9.95 6.90
N ILE A 245 -7.95 10.92 5.99
CA ILE A 245 -8.34 10.80 4.58
C ILE A 245 -7.21 11.33 3.71
N ARG A 246 -7.00 10.74 2.54
CA ARG A 246 -6.00 11.16 1.58
C ARG A 246 -6.63 11.47 0.23
N VAL A 247 -6.20 12.58 -0.38
CA VAL A 247 -6.58 12.97 -1.73
C VAL A 247 -5.32 12.96 -2.60
N VAL A 248 -5.31 12.13 -3.64
CA VAL A 248 -4.18 11.98 -4.56
C VAL A 248 -4.49 12.68 -5.87
N GLU A 249 -3.57 13.52 -6.33
CA GLU A 249 -3.64 14.22 -7.61
C GLU A 249 -2.78 13.51 -8.66
N TYR A 250 -3.23 13.56 -9.91
CA TYR A 250 -2.54 12.94 -11.04
C TYR A 250 -2.58 13.84 -12.28
N ASN A 251 -1.63 13.62 -13.18
CA ASN A 251 -1.47 14.37 -14.41
C ASN A 251 -2.60 14.03 -15.40
N ILE A 252 -3.34 15.05 -15.83
CA ILE A 252 -4.45 14.91 -16.79
C ILE A 252 -4.13 15.48 -18.18
N SER A 253 -2.87 15.82 -18.46
CA SER A 253 -2.46 16.37 -19.75
C SER A 253 -2.90 15.47 -20.91
N GLY A 254 -3.64 16.03 -21.87
CA GLY A 254 -4.16 15.33 -23.04
C GLY A 254 -5.36 14.40 -22.77
N ILE A 255 -5.88 14.38 -21.54
CA ILE A 255 -7.04 13.57 -21.16
C ILE A 255 -8.13 14.37 -20.42
N GLU A 256 -8.08 15.70 -20.47
CA GLU A 256 -8.92 16.66 -19.74
C GLU A 256 -10.42 16.49 -20.06
N HIS A 257 -10.74 16.11 -21.30
CA HIS A 257 -12.12 15.93 -21.79
C HIS A 257 -12.58 14.47 -21.82
N SER A 258 -11.85 13.55 -21.17
CA SER A 258 -12.23 12.13 -21.16
C SER A 258 -13.55 11.94 -20.39
N LYS A 259 -14.46 11.13 -20.93
CA LYS A 259 -15.69 10.76 -20.22
C LYS A 259 -15.32 10.10 -18.90
N LYS A 260 -15.70 10.71 -17.78
CA LYS A 260 -15.52 10.11 -16.45
C LYS A 260 -16.49 8.94 -16.31
N TRP A 261 -16.11 7.94 -15.52
CA TRP A 261 -17.00 6.86 -15.12
C TRP A 261 -18.37 7.43 -14.71
N PRO A 262 -19.51 6.89 -15.19
CA PRO A 262 -20.82 7.39 -14.83
C PRO A 262 -20.98 7.33 -13.31
N GLN A 263 -21.51 8.41 -12.73
CA GLN A 263 -21.82 8.45 -11.30
C GLN A 263 -22.67 7.22 -10.95
N PRO A 264 -22.34 6.44 -9.92
CA PRO A 264 -23.28 5.44 -9.42
C PRO A 264 -24.61 6.16 -9.10
N PRO A 265 -25.77 5.53 -9.33
CA PRO A 265 -27.04 6.14 -8.97
C PRO A 265 -26.99 6.57 -7.50
N TYR A 266 -27.37 7.82 -7.24
CA TYR A 266 -27.37 8.43 -5.92
C TYR A 266 -27.96 7.46 -4.88
N LEU A 267 -27.14 7.01 -3.94
CA LEU A 267 -27.63 6.34 -2.73
C LEU A 267 -28.36 7.41 -1.91
N ASN A 268 -29.69 7.44 -2.02
CA ASN A 268 -30.52 8.31 -1.19
C ASN A 268 -30.37 7.85 0.28
N PRO A 269 -29.97 8.73 1.22
CA PRO A 269 -29.75 8.36 2.62
C PRO A 269 -31.01 7.96 3.42
N ASN A 270 -32.18 7.86 2.76
CA ASN A 270 -33.49 7.75 3.40
C ASN A 270 -34.20 6.42 3.16
N GLU A 271 -33.53 5.39 2.63
CA GLU A 271 -34.10 4.04 2.60
C GLU A 271 -33.72 3.28 3.88
N ASP A 272 -34.71 3.18 4.78
CA ASP A 272 -34.71 2.31 5.96
C ASP A 272 -34.52 0.85 5.53
N ASN A 273 -33.28 0.37 5.55
CA ASN A 273 -32.98 -1.06 5.50
C ASN A 273 -32.88 -1.58 6.93
N THR A 274 -34.04 -1.86 7.53
CA THR A 274 -34.14 -2.67 8.75
C THR A 274 -33.56 -4.07 8.48
N PRO A 275 -32.51 -4.50 9.21
CA PRO A 275 -31.99 -5.85 9.06
C PRO A 275 -32.99 -6.85 9.67
N LEU A 276 -33.44 -7.81 8.87
CA LEU A 276 -34.19 -8.98 9.34
C LEU A 276 -33.35 -9.77 10.35
N SER A 277 -33.93 -10.04 11.52
CA SER A 277 -33.40 -10.91 12.56
C SER A 277 -33.34 -12.36 12.05
N TYR A 278 -32.14 -12.91 11.90
CA TYR A 278 -31.97 -14.35 11.67
C TYR A 278 -31.80 -15.05 13.02
N LEU A 279 -32.66 -16.04 13.24
CA LEU A 279 -32.64 -16.98 14.34
C LEU A 279 -31.37 -17.84 14.25
N ASP A 280 -30.68 -17.98 15.38
CA ASP A 280 -29.61 -18.96 15.57
C ASP A 280 -30.23 -20.36 15.66
N GLU A 281 -29.86 -21.25 14.74
CA GLU A 281 -30.07 -22.69 14.91
C GLU A 281 -28.72 -23.34 15.23
N ASP A 282 -28.73 -24.10 16.33
CA ASP A 282 -27.68 -24.95 16.86
C ASP A 282 -27.24 -26.01 15.83
N ASP A 283 -25.94 -26.12 15.56
CA ASP A 283 -25.36 -27.32 14.96
C ASP A 283 -24.32 -27.93 15.91
N ARG A 284 -24.53 -29.22 16.16
CA ARG A 284 -23.88 -30.06 17.16
C ARG A 284 -22.53 -30.57 16.64
N ASP A 285 -21.53 -30.52 17.51
CA ASP A 285 -20.25 -31.20 17.33
C ASP A 285 -20.43 -32.73 17.36
N ASP A 286 -19.89 -33.42 16.35
CA ASP A 286 -19.56 -34.84 16.45
C ASP A 286 -18.31 -35.13 15.58
N ASP A 287 -17.14 -34.96 16.19
CA ASP A 287 -15.85 -35.41 15.64
C ASP A 287 -15.59 -36.83 16.16
N ASN A 288 -15.40 -37.78 15.24
CA ASN A 288 -14.85 -39.10 15.53
C ASN A 288 -13.55 -39.27 14.73
N ASP A 289 -12.46 -39.42 15.48
CA ASP A 289 -11.08 -39.58 15.04
C ASP A 289 -10.77 -40.96 14.43
N GLN A 290 -9.60 -41.01 13.78
CA GLN A 290 -8.81 -42.16 13.26
C GLN A 290 -8.99 -42.40 11.74
N ASP A 291 -7.94 -42.65 10.93
CA ASP A 291 -6.60 -43.16 11.24
C ASP A 291 -5.58 -42.77 10.15
N ASN A 292 -4.31 -42.90 10.52
CA ASN A 292 -3.09 -42.74 9.72
C ASN A 292 -3.04 -43.66 8.49
N THR A 293 -2.38 -43.22 7.42
CA THR A 293 -1.40 -44.08 6.73
C THR A 293 -0.25 -43.28 6.12
N SER A 294 0.94 -43.81 6.37
CA SER A 294 2.27 -43.38 5.96
C SER A 294 2.54 -43.65 4.47
N ILE A 295 3.34 -42.78 3.83
CA ILE A 295 4.04 -43.11 2.59
C ILE A 295 5.53 -42.73 2.71
N ASP A 296 6.35 -43.77 2.76
CA ASP A 296 7.81 -43.79 2.65
C ASP A 296 8.27 -43.30 1.27
N ILE A 297 9.24 -42.36 1.22
CA ILE A 297 10.04 -42.14 0.00
C ILE A 297 11.53 -42.08 0.32
N SER A 298 12.19 -43.14 -0.14
CA SER A 298 13.62 -43.43 -0.14
C SER A 298 14.55 -42.26 -0.52
N LYS A 299 15.63 -42.13 0.24
CA LYS A 299 16.80 -41.28 -0.05
C LYS A 299 17.60 -41.86 -1.21
N LYS A 300 17.87 -41.06 -2.25
CA LYS A 300 18.89 -41.38 -3.27
C LYS A 300 19.84 -40.19 -3.47
N HIS A 301 21.06 -40.32 -2.97
CA HIS A 301 22.17 -39.42 -3.24
C HIS A 301 22.56 -39.43 -4.72
N LYS A 302 22.58 -38.27 -5.40
CA LYS A 302 23.38 -38.08 -6.62
C LYS A 302 24.00 -36.68 -6.73
N LYS A 303 25.34 -36.69 -6.63
CA LYS A 303 26.38 -35.86 -7.27
C LYS A 303 26.06 -34.40 -7.64
N ARG A 304 26.85 -33.51 -7.03
CA ARG A 304 27.09 -32.10 -7.40
C ARG A 304 27.22 -31.92 -8.92
N LYS A 305 26.31 -31.16 -9.53
CA LYS A 305 26.44 -30.59 -10.88
C LYS A 305 26.34 -29.07 -10.81
N LYS A 306 27.25 -28.40 -11.53
CA LYS A 306 27.38 -26.94 -11.71
C LYS A 306 26.03 -26.23 -11.81
N HIS A 307 25.86 -25.14 -11.05
CA HIS A 307 24.68 -24.28 -11.04
C HIS A 307 24.38 -23.72 -12.45
N LYS A 308 23.48 -24.36 -13.19
CA LYS A 308 22.73 -23.68 -14.26
C LYS A 308 21.68 -22.78 -13.60
N LYS A 309 21.56 -21.53 -14.04
CA LYS A 309 20.48 -20.61 -13.61
C LYS A 309 19.14 -21.32 -13.84
N LYS A 310 18.38 -21.59 -12.76
CA LYS A 310 17.08 -22.25 -12.82
C LYS A 310 16.01 -21.19 -13.07
N TYR A 311 15.12 -21.46 -14.03
CA TYR A 311 14.01 -20.59 -14.41
C TYR A 311 12.80 -20.80 -13.47
N PRO A 312 11.90 -19.80 -13.33
CA PRO A 312 10.66 -19.92 -12.57
C PRO A 312 9.80 -21.08 -13.08
N LYS A 313 9.12 -21.80 -12.16
CA LYS A 313 8.16 -22.86 -12.50
C LYS A 313 6.79 -22.32 -12.99
N PHE A 314 6.67 -21.02 -13.27
CA PHE A 314 5.43 -20.37 -13.71
C PHE A 314 5.70 -19.40 -14.86
N THR A 315 4.65 -19.03 -15.60
CA THR A 315 4.74 -18.14 -16.76
C THR A 315 5.11 -16.73 -16.33
N VAL A 316 6.30 -16.28 -16.71
CA VAL A 316 6.75 -14.90 -16.50
C VAL A 316 6.37 -14.06 -17.72
N PRO A 317 5.64 -12.94 -17.55
CA PRO A 317 5.35 -12.04 -18.66
C PRO A 317 6.60 -11.42 -19.26
N ASN A 318 6.50 -11.04 -20.53
CA ASN A 318 7.56 -10.29 -21.17
C ASN A 318 7.67 -8.88 -20.55
N PRO A 319 8.90 -8.36 -20.37
CA PRO A 319 9.10 -6.97 -20.01
C PRO A 319 8.63 -6.05 -21.14
N PRO A 320 8.40 -4.75 -20.88
CA PRO A 320 8.29 -3.77 -21.94
C PRO A 320 9.54 -3.79 -22.84
N SER A 321 9.37 -3.36 -24.08
CA SER A 321 10.48 -3.22 -25.02
C SER A 321 11.57 -2.33 -24.41
N ARG A 322 12.83 -2.63 -24.70
CA ARG A 322 13.97 -1.79 -24.30
C ARG A 322 13.93 -0.39 -24.91
N THR A 323 13.17 -0.22 -25.99
CA THR A 323 12.97 1.06 -26.67
C THR A 323 11.72 1.80 -26.20
N SER A 324 10.87 1.18 -25.38
CA SER A 324 9.69 1.84 -24.83
C SER A 324 10.10 2.93 -23.84
N PRO A 325 9.37 4.07 -23.80
CA PRO A 325 9.57 5.05 -22.75
C PRO A 325 9.21 4.46 -21.39
N PRO A 326 9.73 5.05 -20.28
CA PRO A 326 9.35 4.66 -18.93
C PRO A 326 7.83 4.82 -18.71
N GLY A 327 7.26 3.99 -17.83
CA GLY A 327 5.86 4.10 -17.44
C GLY A 327 5.54 5.33 -16.57
N PRO A 328 4.26 5.63 -16.33
CA PRO A 328 3.85 6.85 -15.60
C PRO A 328 4.33 6.92 -14.14
N ALA A 329 4.65 5.79 -13.52
CA ALA A 329 5.24 5.74 -12.18
C ALA A 329 6.71 6.21 -12.13
N TYR A 330 7.38 6.28 -13.29
CA TYR A 330 8.84 6.44 -13.39
C TYR A 330 9.23 7.78 -14.02
N SER A 331 8.42 8.29 -14.94
CA SER A 331 8.57 9.62 -15.55
C SER A 331 7.21 10.28 -15.66
N ASN A 332 7.14 11.56 -15.27
CA ASN A 332 5.92 12.34 -15.31
C ASN A 332 5.38 12.45 -16.75
N GLN A 333 4.16 11.96 -16.95
CA GLN A 333 3.42 11.92 -18.19
C GLN A 333 1.92 11.82 -17.85
N PRO A 334 1.00 11.77 -18.83
CA PRO A 334 -0.42 11.59 -18.52
C PRO A 334 -0.65 10.37 -17.62
N LEU A 335 -1.51 10.53 -16.62
CA LEU A 335 -1.82 9.58 -15.53
C LEU A 335 -0.75 9.45 -14.44
N SER A 336 0.43 10.05 -14.55
CA SER A 336 1.42 10.06 -13.46
C SER A 336 0.85 10.71 -12.19
N LEU A 337 1.10 10.10 -11.03
CA LEU A 337 0.76 10.69 -9.75
C LEU A 337 1.64 11.92 -9.49
N LEU A 338 1.05 13.01 -9.02
CA LEU A 338 1.74 14.29 -8.83
C LEU A 338 2.01 14.60 -7.36
N GLY A 339 1.09 14.25 -6.48
CA GLY A 339 1.19 14.54 -5.06
C GLY A 339 -0.07 14.09 -4.35
N TYR A 340 -0.03 14.07 -3.03
CA TYR A 340 -1.24 13.91 -2.23
C TYR A 340 -1.29 14.90 -1.07
N GLN A 341 -2.52 15.19 -0.68
CA GLN A 341 -2.89 15.93 0.51
C GLN A 341 -3.39 14.94 1.56
N GLN A 342 -2.78 14.98 2.74
CA GLN A 342 -3.17 14.17 3.88
C GLN A 342 -4.03 15.03 4.80
N TYR A 343 -5.22 14.54 5.13
CA TYR A 343 -6.14 15.18 6.07
C TYR A 343 -6.33 14.31 7.30
N PHE A 344 -6.64 14.96 8.42
CA PHE A 344 -6.94 14.29 9.67
C PHE A 344 -8.06 15.00 10.44
N ALA A 345 -8.79 14.26 11.27
CA ALA A 345 -9.77 14.81 12.19
C ALA A 345 -9.16 14.86 13.60
N ASN A 346 -8.96 16.07 14.14
CA ASN A 346 -8.45 16.26 15.49
C ASN A 346 -9.55 15.91 16.52
N LEU A 347 -9.66 14.63 16.85
CA LEU A 347 -10.69 14.13 17.77
C LEU A 347 -10.59 14.78 19.15
N THR A 348 -9.39 15.14 19.62
CA THR A 348 -9.23 15.83 20.90
C THR A 348 -9.94 17.19 20.87
N GLY A 349 -9.68 18.01 19.85
CA GLY A 349 -10.35 19.30 19.70
C GLY A 349 -11.85 19.18 19.43
N LEU A 350 -12.25 18.21 18.61
CA LEU A 350 -13.67 17.97 18.28
C LEU A 350 -14.48 17.51 19.49
N ASN A 351 -13.92 16.62 20.32
CA ASN A 351 -14.59 16.14 21.53
C ASN A 351 -14.65 17.25 22.58
N GLN A 352 -13.58 18.04 22.76
CA GLN A 352 -13.60 19.17 23.69
C GLN A 352 -14.70 20.19 23.34
N ALA A 353 -14.78 20.60 22.07
CA ALA A 353 -15.81 21.53 21.60
C ALA A 353 -17.23 20.95 21.75
N HIS A 354 -17.38 19.63 21.61
CA HIS A 354 -18.65 18.95 21.85
C HIS A 354 -19.03 18.98 23.35
N ASP A 355 -18.08 18.69 24.23
CA ASP A 355 -18.31 18.64 25.68
C ASP A 355 -18.63 20.03 26.24
N GLU A 356 -17.91 21.07 25.81
CA GLU A 356 -18.19 22.47 26.15
C GLU A 356 -19.62 22.87 25.76
N LYS A 357 -20.03 22.50 24.54
CA LYS A 357 -21.39 22.77 24.05
C LYS A 357 -22.46 21.97 24.80
N ALA A 358 -22.15 20.74 25.22
CA ALA A 358 -23.06 19.90 26.02
C ALA A 358 -23.26 20.47 27.43
N LEU A 359 -22.23 21.07 28.02
CA LEU A 359 -22.30 21.75 29.32
C LEU A 359 -23.17 23.02 29.31
N GLU A 360 -23.23 23.74 28.18
CA GLU A 360 -24.09 24.93 28.03
C GLU A 360 -25.58 24.59 27.87
N LEU A 361 -25.92 23.37 27.41
CA LEU A 361 -27.28 22.91 27.16
C LEU A 361 -27.77 22.06 28.34
N SER A 362 -28.42 22.69 29.32
CA SER A 362 -29.01 22.05 30.53
C SER A 362 -30.09 20.99 30.27
N LYS A 363 -30.49 20.75 29.01
CA LYS A 363 -31.29 19.62 28.55
C LYS A 363 -30.74 19.11 27.21
N VAL A 364 -30.04 17.98 27.23
CA VAL A 364 -29.61 17.29 26.00
C VAL A 364 -30.84 16.65 25.36
N ASP A 365 -31.36 17.28 24.31
CA ASP A 365 -32.39 16.71 23.46
C ASP A 365 -31.76 15.60 22.58
N THR A 366 -31.87 14.35 23.02
CA THR A 366 -31.31 13.16 22.37
C THR A 366 -31.87 12.90 20.98
N THR A 367 -32.92 13.64 20.57
CA THR A 367 -33.54 13.52 19.24
C THR A 367 -32.85 14.36 18.17
N LYS A 368 -32.03 15.36 18.54
CA LYS A 368 -31.32 16.23 17.59
C LYS A 368 -29.95 15.65 17.27
N LYS A 369 -29.81 15.09 16.06
CA LYS A 369 -28.49 14.72 15.50
C LYS A 369 -27.59 15.97 15.47
N SER A 370 -26.50 15.95 16.25
CA SER A 370 -25.45 16.97 16.16
C SER A 370 -24.85 16.95 14.75
N LYS A 371 -24.85 18.10 14.06
CA LYS A 371 -24.20 18.22 12.75
C LYS A 371 -22.69 18.26 12.95
N ALA A 372 -21.96 17.40 12.23
CA ALA A 372 -20.51 17.47 12.18
C ALA A 372 -20.05 18.88 11.75
N PRO A 373 -18.96 19.42 12.33
CA PRO A 373 -18.38 20.67 11.88
C PRO A 373 -18.04 20.65 10.39
N LYS A 374 -18.14 21.80 9.72
CA LYS A 374 -17.75 21.92 8.30
C LYS A 374 -16.27 21.57 8.09
N ASP A 375 -15.42 21.90 9.06
CA ASP A 375 -13.98 21.66 9.04
C ASP A 375 -13.60 20.41 9.86
N PHE A 376 -14.40 19.34 9.72
CA PHE A 376 -14.16 18.08 10.45
C PHE A 376 -12.78 17.48 10.14
N TYR A 377 -12.36 17.57 8.87
CA TYR A 377 -11.02 17.19 8.40
C TYR A 377 -10.18 18.43 8.14
N GLN A 378 -8.99 18.47 8.73
CA GLN A 378 -8.00 19.53 8.56
C GLN A 378 -6.81 18.99 7.78
N LEU A 379 -6.18 19.84 6.97
CA LEU A 379 -4.98 19.48 6.21
C LEU A 379 -3.82 19.24 7.18
N GLU A 380 -3.26 18.03 7.17
CA GLU A 380 -2.04 17.69 7.92
C GLU A 380 -0.80 18.13 7.15
N TYR A 381 -0.71 17.73 5.88
CA TYR A 381 0.37 18.13 4.98
C TYR A 381 0.01 17.88 3.50
N ASP A 382 0.68 18.61 2.61
CA ASP A 382 0.71 18.36 1.17
C ASP A 382 2.14 18.00 0.78
N THR A 383 2.31 16.80 0.22
CA THR A 383 3.63 16.28 -0.20
C THR A 383 4.46 17.24 -1.06
N ARG A 384 3.84 18.11 -1.86
CA ARG A 384 4.51 19.00 -2.81
C ARG A 384 4.87 20.35 -2.19
N THR A 385 3.96 20.92 -1.42
CA THR A 385 4.06 22.31 -0.94
C THR A 385 4.50 22.41 0.51
N ASP A 386 4.52 21.30 1.26
CA ASP A 386 5.02 21.30 2.62
C ASP A 386 6.54 21.57 2.68
N ALA A 387 6.98 22.19 3.77
CA ALA A 387 8.36 22.60 3.95
C ALA A 387 9.36 21.44 4.19
N TYR A 388 8.87 20.22 4.40
CA TYR A 388 9.68 19.07 4.83
C TYR A 388 9.97 18.11 3.66
N TYR A 389 8.95 17.63 2.97
CA TYR A 389 9.08 16.65 1.87
C TYR A 389 9.41 17.32 0.55
N GLN A 390 8.72 18.41 0.19
CA GLN A 390 8.95 19.17 -1.05
C GLN A 390 9.06 18.25 -2.29
N LEU A 391 8.18 17.24 -2.39
CA LEU A 391 8.20 16.28 -3.50
C LEU A 391 7.78 16.99 -4.79
N PRO A 392 8.61 16.97 -5.87
CA PRO A 392 8.24 17.61 -7.13
C PRO A 392 7.12 16.84 -7.85
N ASP A 393 7.12 15.52 -7.71
CA ASP A 393 6.08 14.60 -8.16
C ASP A 393 6.12 13.30 -7.34
N MET A 394 5.25 12.34 -7.67
CA MET A 394 5.24 11.02 -7.03
C MET A 394 5.94 9.95 -7.88
N THR A 395 6.91 10.33 -8.73
CA THR A 395 7.70 9.36 -9.50
C THR A 395 8.70 8.60 -8.62
N MET A 396 9.20 7.47 -9.13
CA MET A 396 10.15 6.62 -8.40
C MET A 396 11.41 7.36 -7.95
N ASN A 397 11.96 8.23 -8.81
CA ASN A 397 13.15 9.02 -8.46
C ASN A 397 12.88 9.96 -7.28
N SER A 398 11.74 10.65 -7.26
CA SER A 398 11.33 11.56 -6.18
C SER A 398 11.19 10.83 -4.84
N TYR A 399 10.58 9.64 -4.85
CA TYR A 399 10.44 8.82 -3.65
C TYR A 399 11.72 8.14 -3.19
N LEU A 400 12.60 7.72 -4.10
CA LEU A 400 13.93 7.26 -3.74
C LEU A 400 14.72 8.35 -3.04
N GLU A 401 14.63 9.59 -3.53
CA GLU A 401 15.29 10.72 -2.91
C GLU A 401 14.71 11.02 -1.53
N LEU A 402 13.38 11.10 -1.39
CA LEU A 402 12.74 11.25 -0.09
C LEU A 402 13.16 10.15 0.89
N ALA A 403 13.19 8.89 0.45
CA ALA A 403 13.63 7.77 1.27
C ALA A 403 15.08 7.91 1.75
N ARG A 404 16.00 8.38 0.89
CA ARG A 404 17.40 8.66 1.26
C ARG A 404 17.48 9.80 2.29
N ARG A 405 16.77 10.91 2.05
CA ARG A 405 16.73 12.07 2.95
C ARG A 405 16.23 11.68 4.34
N ILE A 406 15.14 10.90 4.40
CA ILE A 406 14.60 10.34 5.66
C ILE A 406 15.64 9.42 6.33
N ALA A 407 16.29 8.55 5.55
CA ALA A 407 17.26 7.59 6.10
C ALA A 407 18.52 8.26 6.68
N ARG A 408 18.94 9.37 6.06
CA ARG A 408 20.07 10.20 6.50
C ARG A 408 19.74 11.15 7.65
N GLU A 409 18.47 11.20 8.06
CA GLU A 409 18.00 12.13 9.09
C GLU A 409 18.33 13.59 8.74
N GLU A 410 18.09 13.99 7.48
CA GLU A 410 18.29 15.37 7.04
C GLU A 410 17.65 16.37 8.01
N GLU A 411 18.41 17.35 8.46
CA GLU A 411 17.93 18.41 9.35
C GLU A 411 17.12 19.42 8.54
N VAL A 412 15.85 19.57 8.90
CA VAL A 412 14.90 20.48 8.25
C VAL A 412 14.41 21.54 9.24
N PRO A 413 14.17 22.79 8.82
CA PRO A 413 13.70 23.85 9.72
C PRO A 413 12.35 23.49 10.37
N VAL A 414 12.20 23.76 11.65
CA VAL A 414 10.91 23.64 12.35
C VAL A 414 10.02 24.81 11.94
N HIS A 415 8.90 24.50 11.28
CA HIS A 415 7.87 25.49 10.99
C HIS A 415 6.76 25.38 12.05
N TYR A 416 6.71 26.35 12.97
CA TYR A 416 5.61 26.48 13.91
C TYR A 416 4.39 27.07 13.19
N ASN A 417 3.26 26.36 13.21
CA ASN A 417 1.97 26.85 12.71
C ASN A 417 1.12 27.51 13.81
N GLU A 418 1.74 28.10 14.85
CA GLU A 418 1.02 28.84 15.89
C GLU A 418 1.50 30.30 15.94
N LYS A 419 0.55 31.23 15.80
CA LYS A 419 0.74 32.64 16.10
C LYS A 419 1.03 32.78 17.60
N PHE A 420 2.29 32.87 17.99
CA PHE A 420 2.64 33.39 19.30
C PHE A 420 2.52 34.91 19.27
N SER A 421 1.57 35.45 20.03
CA SER A 421 1.72 36.81 20.55
C SER A 421 2.67 36.77 21.74
N ASP A 422 3.42 37.86 21.85
CA ASP A 422 4.19 38.31 23.01
C ASP A 422 5.64 37.81 23.16
N GLY A 423 6.55 38.74 22.87
CA GLY A 423 7.41 39.28 23.94
C GLY A 423 8.87 38.85 23.94
N ASP A 424 9.72 39.72 23.39
CA ASP A 424 11.16 39.93 23.63
C ASP A 424 12.19 38.80 23.36
N GLY A 425 13.24 39.18 22.60
CA GLY A 425 14.32 38.32 22.07
C GLY A 425 15.39 37.87 23.10
N PRO A 426 16.61 37.41 22.70
CA PRO A 426 17.26 37.44 21.38
C PRO A 426 17.73 36.07 20.83
N SER A 427 18.09 36.04 19.53
CA SER A 427 18.60 34.88 18.76
C SER A 427 17.65 33.68 18.63
N ILE A 428 16.69 33.78 17.71
CA ILE A 428 15.97 32.60 17.21
C ILE A 428 16.99 31.79 16.38
N LEU A 429 17.80 30.96 17.05
CA LEU A 429 18.39 29.80 16.39
C LEU A 429 17.24 29.11 15.67
N LYS A 430 17.28 29.08 14.34
CA LYS A 430 16.31 28.34 13.53
C LYS A 430 16.39 26.89 13.99
N ARG A 431 15.47 26.48 14.86
CA ARG A 431 15.39 25.10 15.36
C ARG A 431 15.23 24.20 14.14
N THR A 432 16.07 23.18 14.03
CA THR A 432 15.91 22.13 13.04
C THR A 432 15.35 20.88 13.73
N VAL A 433 14.72 20.03 12.93
CA VAL A 433 14.25 18.71 13.33
C VAL A 433 14.69 17.73 12.27
N SER A 434 15.06 16.51 12.66
CA SER A 434 15.39 15.51 11.67
C SER A 434 14.16 15.09 10.86
N LEU A 435 14.33 14.91 9.55
CA LEU A 435 13.25 14.47 8.65
C LEU A 435 12.70 13.09 9.04
N TRP A 436 13.52 12.26 9.69
CA TRP A 436 13.08 11.02 10.31
C TRP A 436 12.07 11.23 11.45
N THR A 437 12.24 12.28 12.24
CA THR A 437 11.28 12.65 13.29
C THR A 437 9.96 13.13 12.70
N VAL A 438 10.01 13.97 11.66
CA VAL A 438 8.80 14.41 10.91
C VAL A 438 8.09 13.20 10.28
N PHE A 439 8.82 12.30 9.63
CA PHE A 439 8.27 11.07 9.05
C PHE A 439 7.57 10.20 10.10
N ARG A 440 8.16 10.05 11.30
CA ARG A 440 7.51 9.32 12.40
C ARG A 440 6.25 10.01 12.90
N GLN A 441 6.25 11.35 13.03
CA GLN A 441 5.05 12.08 13.46
C GLN A 441 3.89 11.86 12.48
N ARG A 442 4.15 12.01 11.19
CA ARG A 442 3.16 11.75 10.12
C ARG A 442 2.69 10.30 10.10
N ALA A 443 3.60 9.34 10.31
CA ALA A 443 3.24 7.92 10.31
C ALA A 443 2.21 7.54 11.38
N PHE A 444 2.23 8.22 12.53
CA PHE A 444 1.30 8.01 13.65
C PHE A 444 0.44 9.27 13.83
N VAL A 445 -0.47 9.50 12.87
CA VAL A 445 -1.27 10.73 12.75
C VAL A 445 -1.88 11.16 14.09
N GLY A 446 -1.50 12.34 14.56
CA GLY A 446 -2.02 12.93 15.81
C GLY A 446 -1.57 12.27 17.11
N PHE A 447 -0.76 11.20 17.07
CA PHE A 447 -0.28 10.53 18.29
C PHE A 447 0.90 11.27 18.94
N PHE A 448 1.84 11.73 18.11
CA PHE A 448 2.99 12.49 18.58
C PHE A 448 2.68 13.98 18.52
N ASN A 449 1.93 14.49 19.51
CA ASN A 449 1.89 15.94 19.72
C ASN A 449 3.31 16.46 19.98
N ALA A 450 3.61 17.66 19.48
CA ALA A 450 4.88 18.36 19.61
C ALA A 450 5.23 18.69 21.07
N ARG A 451 5.50 17.65 21.87
CA ARG A 451 6.10 17.66 23.20
C ARG A 451 6.77 16.31 23.39
N MET A 452 7.86 16.06 22.67
CA MET A 452 8.91 15.22 23.22
C MET A 452 10.16 16.10 23.35
N PRO A 453 10.65 16.31 24.58
CA PRO A 453 11.82 17.15 24.85
C PRO A 453 13.08 16.62 24.17
#